data_AF-A0A811G4H8-F1
#
_entry.id   AF-A0A811G4H8-F1
#
_cell.length_a   1.000
_cell.length_b   1.000
_cell.length_c   1.000
_cell.angle_alpha   90.00
_cell.angle_beta   90.00
_cell.angle_gamma   90.00
#
_symmetry.space_group_name_H-M   'P 1'
#
loop_
_entity.id
_entity.type
_entity.pdbx_description
1 polymer ?
#
loop_
_entity_poly.entity_id
_entity_poly.type
_entity_poly.pdbx_seq_one_letter_code
_entity_poly.pdbx_strand_id
1 'polypeptide(L)'
;MNVAKRGKGPVGAMKRGHVTQTLLLGTVAAVGLGGAACAEFEPETPKNFDQTKVVSIVIDPDDWTQAVLGEAYKQALTKDAGRLAVVHVRVGEKDSADSASMLSTGRADLYISCTGRELKAHDAKAAAELSKEYTTDEDRFGSNRGQWRDRTYKELMARLGNRVDATDPSNAMACKQDQEFLPQNIVPLYRMPVFNRSELATLNHVTARLAQIDFDELVSYAQSHGSAATAVNDKLFDE
;
A
#
# COMPACT_ATOMS: atom_id res chain seq x y z
N MET A 1 -33.74 63.19 -7.13
CA MET A 1 -34.71 63.35 -8.25
C MET A 1 -34.97 61.96 -8.80
N ASN A 2 -36.13 61.30 -8.85
CA ASN A 2 -37.55 61.51 -8.50
C ASN A 2 -38.09 60.11 -8.10
N VAL A 3 -38.67 59.87 -6.92
CA VAL A 3 -40.09 59.96 -6.51
C VAL A 3 -41.10 59.06 -7.27
N ALA A 4 -41.44 57.94 -6.60
CA ALA A 4 -42.76 57.34 -6.26
C ALA A 4 -44.01 57.36 -7.18
N LYS A 5 -44.74 56.22 -7.19
CA LYS A 5 -46.21 56.01 -6.92
C LYS A 5 -46.56 54.51 -7.11
N ARG A 6 -47.01 53.71 -6.12
CA ARG A 6 -48.35 53.51 -5.47
C ARG A 6 -49.55 53.10 -6.36
N GLY A 7 -50.15 51.94 -6.04
CA GLY A 7 -51.56 51.54 -6.28
C GLY A 7 -51.81 50.11 -5.76
N LYS A 8 -52.43 49.87 -4.59
CA LYS A 8 -53.87 49.64 -4.25
C LYS A 8 -54.51 48.41 -4.93
N GLY A 9 -54.97 47.44 -4.09
CA GLY A 9 -55.62 46.17 -4.46
C GLY A 9 -57.10 46.28 -4.88
N PRO A 10 -57.84 45.14 -4.93
CA PRO A 10 -58.89 44.92 -3.93
C PRO A 10 -59.10 43.44 -3.48
N VAL A 11 -60.09 43.32 -2.59
CA VAL A 11 -60.57 42.22 -1.74
C VAL A 11 -61.64 41.35 -2.44
N GLY A 12 -61.77 40.07 -2.04
CA GLY A 12 -63.03 39.30 -2.08
C GLY A 12 -62.82 37.81 -2.38
N ALA A 13 -63.61 36.84 -1.92
CA ALA A 13 -64.63 36.72 -0.88
C ALA A 13 -64.91 35.20 -0.73
N MET A 14 -65.30 34.77 0.47
CA MET A 14 -65.79 33.42 0.80
C MET A 14 -66.97 32.97 -0.08
N LYS A 15 -67.08 31.65 -0.33
CA LYS A 15 -68.39 30.96 -0.31
C LYS A 15 -68.25 29.48 0.08
N ARG A 16 -69.03 29.12 1.10
CA ARG A 16 -69.28 27.78 1.65
C ARG A 16 -70.22 26.97 0.75
N GLY A 17 -70.08 25.65 0.79
CA GLY A 17 -71.12 24.70 0.42
C GLY A 17 -70.94 23.39 1.18
N HIS A 18 -71.78 23.16 2.20
CA HIS A 18 -72.03 21.86 2.82
C HIS A 18 -72.81 20.97 1.81
N VAL A 19 -72.80 19.64 1.86
CA VAL A 19 -73.68 18.78 2.68
C VAL A 19 -73.28 17.32 2.31
N THR A 20 -72.75 16.48 3.21
CA THR A 20 -73.42 15.38 3.96
C THR A 20 -74.33 14.48 3.08
N GLN A 21 -74.37 13.13 3.10
CA GLN A 21 -74.26 12.14 4.19
C GLN A 21 -74.40 10.69 3.61
N THR A 22 -73.65 9.73 4.17
CA THR A 22 -74.00 8.34 4.61
C THR A 22 -74.26 7.10 3.71
N LEU A 23 -73.58 6.00 4.16
CA LEU A 23 -74.02 4.57 4.38
C LEU A 23 -74.08 3.62 3.15
N LEU A 24 -73.55 2.38 3.09
CA LEU A 24 -73.29 1.30 4.07
C LEU A 24 -72.14 0.31 3.67
N LEU A 25 -71.55 -0.30 4.71
CA LEU A 25 -70.98 -1.66 4.92
C LEU A 25 -70.16 -2.42 3.84
N GLY A 26 -69.01 -2.96 4.30
CA GLY A 26 -68.39 -4.16 3.72
C GLY A 26 -66.92 -4.39 4.11
N THR A 27 -66.65 -4.92 5.30
CA THR A 27 -65.33 -5.37 5.78
C THR A 27 -64.79 -6.56 4.97
N VAL A 28 -63.61 -6.40 4.36
CA VAL A 28 -62.59 -7.48 4.25
C VAL A 28 -61.24 -6.85 4.57
N ALA A 29 -60.70 -7.22 5.73
CA ALA A 29 -59.33 -6.92 6.12
C ALA A 29 -58.38 -7.82 5.31
N ALA A 30 -57.54 -7.22 4.48
CA ALA A 30 -56.32 -7.86 3.99
C ALA A 30 -55.14 -7.07 4.56
N VAL A 31 -54.62 -7.57 5.69
CA VAL A 31 -53.36 -7.14 6.28
C VAL A 31 -52.24 -7.57 5.32
N GLY A 32 -51.74 -6.63 4.53
CA GLY A 32 -50.56 -6.77 3.69
C GLY A 32 -49.45 -5.84 4.16
N LEU A 33 -49.08 -5.94 5.44
CA LEU A 33 -47.90 -5.27 6.02
C LEU A 33 -46.96 -6.37 6.50
N GLY A 34 -45.86 -6.61 5.78
CA GLY A 34 -44.84 -7.55 6.21
C GLY A 34 -43.96 -7.99 5.06
N GLY A 35 -43.00 -7.16 4.66
CA GLY A 35 -42.06 -7.55 3.61
C GLY A 35 -41.04 -6.48 3.23
N ALA A 36 -40.47 -5.75 4.19
CA ALA A 36 -39.26 -4.93 3.97
C ALA A 36 -38.67 -4.49 5.32
N ALA A 37 -38.15 -5.43 6.11
CA ALA A 37 -37.45 -5.09 7.36
C ALA A 37 -36.32 -6.09 7.70
N CYS A 38 -35.70 -6.70 6.68
CA CYS A 38 -34.55 -7.62 6.88
C CYS A 38 -33.28 -7.10 6.20
N ALA A 39 -33.10 -5.79 6.08
CA ALA A 39 -31.87 -5.19 5.54
C ALA A 39 -31.13 -4.31 6.57
N GLU A 40 -31.64 -4.15 7.78
CA GLU A 40 -31.19 -3.09 8.70
C GLU A 40 -30.19 -3.56 9.78
N PHE A 41 -29.71 -4.80 9.67
CA PHE A 41 -28.71 -5.36 10.59
C PHE A 41 -27.76 -6.31 9.85
N GLU A 42 -27.20 -5.83 8.73
CA GLU A 42 -26.00 -6.47 8.20
C GLU A 42 -24.84 -6.07 9.12
N PRO A 43 -24.22 -7.01 9.86
CA PRO A 43 -23.12 -6.65 10.76
C PRO A 43 -21.98 -6.06 9.92
N GLU A 44 -21.67 -4.78 10.14
CA GLU A 44 -20.48 -4.19 9.53
C GLU A 44 -19.26 -5.02 9.96
N THR A 45 -18.52 -5.53 8.98
CA THR A 45 -17.24 -6.19 9.25
C THR A 45 -16.37 -5.23 10.07
N PRO A 46 -15.88 -5.64 11.25
CA PRO A 46 -15.06 -4.78 12.08
C PRO A 46 -13.90 -4.20 11.25
N LYS A 47 -13.85 -2.88 11.12
CA LYS A 47 -12.80 -2.22 10.37
C LYS A 47 -11.47 -2.50 11.05
N ASN A 48 -10.54 -3.09 10.31
CA ASN A 48 -9.19 -3.29 10.81
C ASN A 48 -8.46 -1.95 10.79
N PHE A 49 -8.14 -1.40 11.97
CA PHE A 49 -7.47 -0.11 12.10
C PHE A 49 -6.10 -0.09 11.40
N ASP A 50 -5.39 -1.23 11.35
CA ASP A 50 -4.14 -1.34 10.62
C ASP A 50 -4.32 -1.13 9.11
N GLN A 51 -5.51 -1.41 8.58
CA GLN A 51 -5.86 -1.23 7.16
C GLN A 51 -6.42 0.16 6.85
N THR A 52 -6.43 1.10 7.78
CA THR A 52 -6.84 2.50 7.51
C THR A 52 -5.87 3.55 8.05
N LYS A 53 -4.96 3.19 8.97
CA LYS A 53 -3.95 4.11 9.51
C LYS A 53 -2.94 4.60 8.47
N VAL A 54 -2.23 5.69 8.75
CA VAL A 54 -1.08 6.09 7.92
C VAL A 54 0.00 4.99 7.95
N VAL A 55 0.51 4.62 6.78
CA VAL A 55 1.55 3.59 6.63
C VAL A 55 2.91 4.19 7.03
N SER A 56 3.60 3.54 7.97
CA SER A 56 4.97 3.87 8.35
C SER A 56 5.97 3.09 7.50
N ILE A 57 6.73 3.78 6.65
CA ILE A 57 7.85 3.24 5.89
C ILE A 57 9.13 3.63 6.60
N VAL A 58 10.02 2.69 6.89
CA VAL A 58 11.31 2.99 7.52
C VAL A 58 12.45 2.87 6.49
N ILE A 59 13.37 3.83 6.51
CA ILE A 59 14.57 3.84 5.66
C ILE A 59 15.83 4.12 6.48
N ASP A 60 16.98 3.72 5.94
CA ASP A 60 18.27 4.27 6.35
C ASP A 60 18.51 5.61 5.61
N PRO A 61 18.65 6.74 6.32
CA PRO A 61 18.83 8.05 5.69
C PRO A 61 20.14 8.20 4.91
N ASP A 62 21.17 7.42 5.24
CA ASP A 62 22.49 7.50 4.60
C ASP A 62 22.60 6.59 3.36
N ASP A 63 21.55 5.79 3.08
CA ASP A 63 21.46 4.94 1.89
C ASP A 63 20.48 5.53 0.86
N TRP A 64 21.02 6.11 -0.21
CA TRP A 64 20.23 6.62 -1.32
C TRP A 64 19.37 5.56 -2.02
N THR A 65 19.77 4.29 -1.98
CA THR A 65 18.92 3.19 -2.46
C THR A 65 17.65 3.11 -1.62
N GLN A 66 17.78 3.15 -0.30
CA GLN A 66 16.64 3.14 0.62
C GLN A 66 15.78 4.39 0.48
N ALA A 67 16.39 5.56 0.29
CA ALA A 67 15.66 6.81 0.07
C ALA A 67 14.79 6.75 -1.20
N VAL A 68 15.37 6.29 -2.32
CA VAL A 68 14.64 6.13 -3.59
C VAL A 68 13.52 5.09 -3.47
N LEU A 69 13.80 3.94 -2.88
CA LEU A 69 12.79 2.90 -2.69
C LEU A 69 11.66 3.38 -1.78
N GLY A 70 11.99 3.91 -0.60
CA GLY A 70 10.98 4.42 0.34
C GLY A 70 10.08 5.46 -0.31
N GLU A 71 10.64 6.34 -1.12
CA GLU A 71 9.89 7.36 -1.85
C GLU A 71 9.03 6.78 -2.98
N ALA A 72 9.54 5.85 -3.77
CA ALA A 72 8.80 5.16 -4.83
C ALA A 72 7.52 4.51 -4.29
N TYR A 73 7.65 3.73 -3.21
CA TYR A 73 6.51 3.05 -2.60
C TYR A 73 5.58 4.02 -1.85
N LYS A 74 6.12 5.07 -1.18
CA LYS A 74 5.31 6.13 -0.57
C LYS A 74 4.40 6.82 -1.59
N GLN A 75 4.98 7.22 -2.73
CA GLN A 75 4.25 7.92 -3.77
C GLN A 75 3.18 7.01 -4.39
N ALA A 76 3.50 5.76 -4.70
CA ALA A 76 2.52 4.82 -5.24
C ALA A 76 1.35 4.56 -4.27
N LEU A 77 1.64 4.34 -2.98
CA LEU A 77 0.59 4.20 -1.98
C LEU A 77 -0.31 5.43 -1.91
N THR A 78 0.29 6.63 -1.92
CA THR A 78 -0.46 7.88 -1.76
C THR A 78 -1.24 8.27 -3.02
N LYS A 79 -0.61 8.15 -4.20
CA LYS A 79 -1.16 8.61 -5.49
C LYS A 79 -2.07 7.55 -6.13
N ASP A 80 -1.69 6.27 -6.08
CA ASP A 80 -2.38 5.21 -6.82
C ASP A 80 -3.37 4.44 -5.93
N ALA A 81 -3.00 4.18 -4.67
CA ALA A 81 -3.87 3.45 -3.72
C ALA A 81 -4.70 4.36 -2.82
N GLY A 82 -4.48 5.68 -2.84
CA GLY A 82 -5.14 6.64 -1.94
C GLY A 82 -4.81 6.44 -0.45
N ARG A 83 -3.74 5.71 -0.15
CA ARG A 83 -3.32 5.38 1.21
C ARG A 83 -2.18 6.29 1.64
N LEU A 84 -2.41 7.10 2.67
CA LEU A 84 -1.37 7.96 3.23
C LEU A 84 -0.20 7.11 3.75
N ALA A 85 1.00 7.46 3.31
CA ALA A 85 2.24 6.85 3.76
C ALA A 85 3.27 7.93 4.13
N VAL A 86 4.08 7.65 5.14
CA VAL A 86 5.16 8.52 5.60
C VAL A 86 6.45 7.73 5.69
N VAL A 87 7.56 8.41 5.37
CA VAL A 87 8.91 7.84 5.49
C VAL A 87 9.51 8.33 6.79
N HIS A 88 9.95 7.38 7.61
CA HIS A 88 10.68 7.60 8.84
C HIS A 88 12.14 7.19 8.65
N VAL A 89 13.04 8.06 9.05
CA VAL A 89 14.48 7.77 9.07
C VAL A 89 14.83 7.06 10.37
N ARG A 90 15.66 6.01 10.30
CA ARG A 90 16.22 5.36 11.48
C ARG A 90 17.16 6.35 12.18
N VAL A 91 16.90 6.70 13.44
CA VAL A 91 17.77 7.59 14.23
C VAL A 91 18.22 6.89 15.51
N GLY A 92 19.51 6.54 15.55
CA GLY A 92 20.18 6.03 16.74
C GLY A 92 19.90 4.55 17.08
N GLU A 93 20.43 4.12 18.22
CA GLU A 93 20.51 2.71 18.63
C GLU A 93 19.14 2.05 18.88
N LYS A 94 18.09 2.82 19.22
CA LYS A 94 16.72 2.28 19.31
C LYS A 94 16.21 1.82 17.96
N ASP A 95 16.55 2.51 16.88
CA ASP A 95 16.19 2.15 15.52
C ASP A 95 17.20 1.19 14.89
N SER A 96 18.20 0.68 15.63
CA SER A 96 19.16 -0.31 15.12
C SER A 96 18.60 -1.73 14.99
N ALA A 97 17.35 -1.94 15.42
CA ALA A 97 16.66 -3.23 15.28
C ALA A 97 16.63 -3.66 13.81
N ASP A 98 16.80 -4.95 13.53
CA ASP A 98 16.64 -5.48 12.17
C ASP A 98 15.21 -5.23 11.64
N SER A 99 15.08 -5.31 10.32
CA SER A 99 13.81 -5.17 9.59
C SER A 99 12.71 -6.06 10.16
N ALA A 100 13.03 -7.31 10.51
CA ALA A 100 12.11 -8.29 11.08
C ALA A 100 11.51 -7.80 12.40
N SER A 101 12.34 -7.28 13.29
CA SER A 101 11.95 -6.77 14.60
C SER A 101 11.09 -5.52 14.46
N MET A 102 11.46 -4.59 13.58
CA MET A 102 10.66 -3.38 13.34
C MET A 102 9.25 -3.71 12.81
N LEU A 103 9.16 -4.62 11.84
CA LEU A 103 7.89 -5.04 11.27
C LEU A 103 7.07 -5.89 12.25
N SER A 104 7.67 -6.86 12.93
CA SER A 104 6.92 -7.74 13.85
C SER A 104 6.39 -7.01 15.09
N THR A 105 7.09 -5.97 15.56
CA THR A 105 6.68 -5.13 16.72
C THR A 105 5.79 -3.94 16.36
N GLY A 106 5.55 -3.69 15.06
CA GLY A 106 4.70 -2.59 14.60
C GLY A 106 5.36 -1.21 14.63
N ARG A 107 6.69 -1.16 14.74
CA ARG A 107 7.48 0.08 14.62
C ARG A 107 7.61 0.55 13.17
N ALA A 108 7.51 -0.38 12.24
CA ALA A 108 7.35 -0.14 10.81
C ALA A 108 6.15 -0.93 10.30
N ASP A 109 5.55 -0.47 9.22
CA ASP A 109 4.52 -1.20 8.49
C ASP A 109 5.05 -1.78 7.17
N LEU A 110 6.02 -1.07 6.57
CA LEU A 110 6.66 -1.43 5.32
C LEU A 110 8.17 -1.15 5.40
N TYR A 111 8.95 -2.08 4.89
CA TYR A 111 10.40 -1.96 4.74
C TYR A 111 10.79 -2.56 3.40
N ILE A 112 11.54 -1.82 2.58
CA ILE A 112 11.90 -2.27 1.24
C ILE A 112 13.39 -2.54 1.21
N SER A 113 13.76 -3.77 0.87
CA SER A 113 15.15 -4.19 0.89
C SER A 113 15.44 -5.16 -0.26
N CYS A 114 16.48 -5.95 -0.13
CA CYS A 114 16.94 -6.91 -1.12
C CYS A 114 16.92 -8.33 -0.57
N THR A 115 16.46 -9.30 -1.38
CA THR A 115 16.23 -10.69 -0.95
C THR A 115 17.43 -11.34 -0.25
N GLY A 116 18.63 -11.26 -0.83
CA GLY A 116 19.82 -11.88 -0.24
C GLY A 116 20.27 -11.23 1.06
N ARG A 117 20.18 -9.89 1.14
CA ARG A 117 20.46 -9.11 2.37
C ARG A 117 19.53 -9.53 3.50
N GLU A 118 18.23 -9.60 3.23
CA GLU A 118 17.23 -9.96 4.23
C GLU A 118 17.37 -11.43 4.64
N LEU A 119 17.63 -12.35 3.70
CA LEU A 119 17.90 -13.74 4.06
C LEU A 119 19.08 -13.84 5.03
N LYS A 120 20.17 -13.10 4.79
CA LYS A 120 21.32 -13.05 5.69
C LYS A 120 21.00 -12.44 7.05
N ALA A 121 20.17 -11.38 7.08
CA ALA A 121 19.76 -10.73 8.32
C ALA A 121 18.89 -11.66 9.20
N HIS A 122 18.00 -12.44 8.57
CA HIS A 122 17.09 -13.35 9.27
C HIS A 122 17.73 -14.71 9.62
N ASP A 123 18.59 -15.23 8.75
CA ASP A 123 19.27 -16.52 8.92
C ASP A 123 20.59 -16.54 8.15
N ALA A 124 21.63 -16.02 8.80
CA ALA A 124 22.98 -15.97 8.25
C ALA A 124 23.53 -17.35 7.86
N LYS A 125 23.08 -18.43 8.53
CA LYS A 125 23.52 -19.78 8.21
C LYS A 125 22.88 -20.26 6.91
N ALA A 126 21.56 -20.17 6.78
CA ALA A 126 20.88 -20.52 5.54
C ALA A 126 21.37 -19.67 4.36
N ALA A 127 21.59 -18.37 4.57
CA ALA A 127 22.18 -17.50 3.56
C ALA A 127 23.57 -17.99 3.11
N ALA A 128 24.43 -18.36 4.05
CA ALA A 128 25.78 -18.87 3.73
C ALA A 128 25.75 -20.24 3.04
N GLU A 129 24.81 -21.11 3.40
CA GLU A 129 24.62 -22.41 2.75
C GLU A 129 24.15 -22.22 1.30
N LEU A 130 23.11 -21.42 1.09
CA LEU A 130 22.58 -21.12 -0.25
C LEU A 130 23.61 -20.38 -1.11
N SER A 131 24.40 -19.49 -0.50
CA SER A 131 25.45 -18.74 -1.19
C SER A 131 26.57 -19.62 -1.74
N LYS A 132 26.93 -20.70 -1.02
CA LYS A 132 27.90 -21.68 -1.55
C LYS A 132 27.40 -22.32 -2.82
N GLU A 133 26.14 -22.73 -2.86
CA GLU A 133 25.55 -23.31 -4.07
C GLU A 133 25.47 -22.26 -5.19
N TYR A 134 25.02 -21.04 -4.88
CA TYR A 134 24.92 -19.93 -5.83
C TYR A 134 26.24 -19.63 -6.49
N THR A 135 27.30 -19.46 -5.71
CA THR A 135 28.63 -19.07 -6.20
C THR A 135 29.33 -20.17 -7.01
N THR A 136 28.97 -21.44 -6.81
CA THR A 136 29.47 -22.55 -7.62
C THR A 136 28.72 -22.78 -8.92
N ASP A 137 27.57 -22.12 -9.12
CA ASP A 137 26.84 -22.19 -10.38
C ASP A 137 27.40 -21.15 -11.37
N GLU A 138 27.98 -21.63 -12.46
CA GLU A 138 28.56 -20.79 -13.53
C GLU A 138 27.47 -20.08 -14.36
N ASP A 139 26.24 -20.62 -14.41
CA ASP A 139 25.12 -20.02 -15.15
C ASP A 139 24.23 -19.14 -14.24
N ARG A 140 24.68 -18.82 -13.02
CA ARG A 140 23.91 -18.04 -12.04
C ARG A 140 23.48 -16.66 -12.51
N PHE A 141 24.20 -16.08 -13.47
CA PHE A 141 23.85 -14.80 -14.11
C PHE A 141 23.18 -14.96 -15.47
N GLY A 142 23.18 -16.16 -16.05
CA GLY A 142 22.60 -16.51 -17.34
C GLY A 142 21.19 -17.09 -17.20
N SER A 143 20.98 -18.31 -17.69
CA SER A 143 19.65 -18.94 -17.77
C SER A 143 19.07 -19.25 -16.38
N ASN A 144 19.93 -19.55 -15.41
CA ASN A 144 19.52 -19.85 -14.03
C ASN A 144 19.19 -18.61 -13.19
N ARG A 145 19.35 -17.38 -13.70
CA ARG A 145 19.12 -16.15 -12.93
C ARG A 145 17.74 -16.11 -12.26
N GLY A 146 16.68 -16.44 -13.01
CA GLY A 146 15.30 -16.46 -12.49
C GLY A 146 15.10 -17.53 -11.41
N GLN A 147 15.71 -18.71 -11.59
CA GLN A 147 15.66 -19.77 -10.58
C GLN A 147 16.34 -19.32 -9.28
N TRP A 148 17.48 -18.64 -9.36
CA TRP A 148 18.18 -18.14 -8.17
C TRP A 148 17.43 -17.05 -7.44
N ARG A 149 16.77 -16.14 -8.17
CA ARG A 149 15.82 -15.18 -7.59
C ARG A 149 14.76 -15.91 -6.76
N ASP A 150 14.09 -16.89 -7.37
CA ASP A 150 12.97 -17.60 -6.73
C ASP A 150 13.41 -18.45 -5.55
N ARG A 151 14.57 -19.12 -5.65
CA ARG A 151 15.15 -19.90 -4.55
C ARG A 151 15.49 -19.01 -3.36
N THR A 152 16.16 -17.89 -3.60
CA THR A 152 16.55 -16.94 -2.55
C THR A 152 15.33 -16.34 -1.86
N TYR A 153 14.33 -15.92 -2.65
CA TYR A 153 13.07 -15.42 -2.12
C TYR A 153 12.33 -16.49 -1.31
N LYS A 154 12.24 -17.73 -1.80
CA LYS A 154 11.60 -18.83 -1.06
C LYS A 154 12.28 -19.10 0.27
N GLU A 155 13.61 -19.11 0.31
CA GLU A 155 14.35 -19.27 1.57
C GLU A 155 14.06 -18.10 2.52
N LEU A 156 14.06 -16.84 2.04
CA LEU A 156 13.67 -15.69 2.86
C LEU A 156 12.27 -15.87 3.46
N MET A 157 11.28 -16.17 2.62
CA MET A 157 9.89 -16.37 3.04
C MET A 157 9.75 -17.43 4.14
N ALA A 158 10.51 -18.51 4.03
CA ALA A 158 10.50 -19.59 5.03
C ALA A 158 11.10 -19.18 6.39
N ARG A 159 11.72 -18.00 6.50
CA ARG A 159 12.27 -17.41 7.74
C ARG A 159 11.55 -16.14 8.17
N LEU A 160 10.57 -15.68 7.40
CA LEU A 160 9.69 -14.61 7.87
C LEU A 160 8.82 -15.17 8.99
N GLY A 161 8.83 -14.51 10.15
CA GLY A 161 7.97 -14.88 11.27
C GLY A 161 6.49 -14.71 10.92
N ASN A 162 5.60 -15.18 11.80
CA ASN A 162 4.15 -15.22 11.56
C ASN A 162 3.42 -13.86 11.49
N ARG A 163 4.13 -12.73 11.58
CA ARG A 163 3.57 -11.36 11.56
C ARG A 163 4.08 -10.53 10.39
N VAL A 164 4.99 -11.09 9.60
CA VAL A 164 5.66 -10.41 8.49
C VAL A 164 5.44 -11.23 7.24
N ASP A 165 5.16 -10.56 6.15
CA ASP A 165 5.01 -11.16 4.83
C ASP A 165 5.73 -10.27 3.80
N ALA A 166 5.83 -10.73 2.56
CA ALA A 166 6.51 -10.02 1.49
C ALA A 166 5.62 -9.95 0.23
N THR A 167 5.86 -8.94 -0.59
CA THR A 167 5.33 -8.93 -1.95
C THR A 167 6.24 -9.73 -2.87
N ASP A 168 5.82 -9.94 -4.12
CA ASP A 168 6.68 -10.60 -5.10
C ASP A 168 7.98 -9.80 -5.30
N PRO A 169 9.14 -10.47 -5.42
CA PRO A 169 10.41 -9.79 -5.62
C PRO A 169 10.50 -9.22 -7.05
N SER A 170 11.17 -8.08 -7.20
CA SER A 170 11.43 -7.46 -8.50
C SER A 170 12.42 -8.27 -9.32
N ASN A 171 12.35 -8.13 -10.64
CA ASN A 171 13.46 -8.52 -11.52
C ASN A 171 14.64 -7.54 -11.45
N ALA A 172 14.40 -6.31 -10.98
CA ALA A 172 15.49 -5.38 -10.71
C ALA A 172 16.36 -5.90 -9.57
N MET A 173 17.66 -5.79 -9.78
CA MET A 173 18.64 -6.02 -8.72
C MET A 173 19.05 -4.67 -8.13
N ALA A 174 18.86 -4.51 -6.83
CA ALA A 174 19.39 -3.39 -6.07
C ALA A 174 20.50 -3.90 -5.13
N CYS A 175 20.98 -3.06 -4.21
CA CYS A 175 21.94 -3.46 -3.17
C CYS A 175 23.18 -4.19 -3.70
N LYS A 176 23.80 -3.67 -4.78
CA LYS A 176 24.86 -4.35 -5.56
C LYS A 176 26.07 -4.79 -4.74
N GLN A 177 26.38 -4.08 -3.65
CA GLN A 177 27.49 -4.41 -2.76
C GLN A 177 27.37 -5.80 -2.13
N ASP A 178 26.16 -6.36 -2.06
CA ASP A 178 25.88 -7.66 -1.45
C ASP A 178 25.60 -8.78 -2.50
N GLN A 179 25.75 -8.50 -3.79
CA GLN A 179 25.34 -9.40 -4.89
C GLN A 179 26.27 -10.59 -5.14
N GLU A 180 27.49 -10.55 -4.64
CA GLU A 180 28.44 -11.65 -4.81
C GLU A 180 27.94 -12.96 -4.16
N PHE A 181 27.11 -12.85 -3.12
CA PHE A 181 26.72 -13.99 -2.30
C PHE A 181 25.37 -14.59 -2.68
N LEU A 182 24.39 -13.75 -3.03
CA LEU A 182 23.02 -14.13 -3.38
C LEU A 182 22.38 -13.03 -4.25
N PRO A 183 21.36 -13.37 -5.08
CA PRO A 183 20.55 -12.37 -5.76
C PRO A 183 19.96 -11.32 -4.79
N GLN A 184 20.11 -10.06 -5.17
CA GLN A 184 19.65 -8.89 -4.41
C GLN A 184 18.45 -8.22 -5.09
N ASN A 185 17.40 -9.00 -5.29
CA ASN A 185 16.16 -8.53 -5.90
C ASN A 185 15.40 -7.65 -4.91
N ILE A 186 14.84 -6.53 -5.38
CA ILE A 186 14.06 -5.62 -4.54
C ILE A 186 12.83 -6.38 -4.00
N VAL A 187 12.64 -6.37 -2.68
CA VAL A 187 11.52 -7.03 -2.01
C VAL A 187 10.94 -6.12 -0.92
N PRO A 188 9.69 -5.68 -1.08
CA PRO A 188 8.90 -5.10 0.00
C PRO A 188 8.50 -6.13 1.04
N LEU A 189 8.94 -5.93 2.28
CA LEU A 189 8.52 -6.66 3.47
C LEU A 189 7.51 -5.83 4.25
N TYR A 190 6.41 -6.44 4.69
CA TYR A 190 5.35 -5.73 5.38
C TYR A 190 4.81 -6.46 6.60
N ARG A 191 4.26 -5.68 7.52
CA ARG A 191 3.56 -6.21 8.69
C ARG A 191 2.14 -6.61 8.31
N MET A 192 1.76 -7.85 8.63
CA MET A 192 0.37 -8.26 8.50
C MET A 192 -0.48 -7.68 9.64
N PRO A 193 -1.74 -7.27 9.39
CA PRO A 193 -2.47 -7.30 8.10
C PRO A 193 -2.61 -5.90 7.47
N VAL A 194 -1.55 -5.06 7.50
CA VAL A 194 -1.62 -3.62 7.16
C VAL A 194 -2.19 -3.36 5.78
N PHE A 195 -1.83 -4.18 4.80
CA PHE A 195 -2.20 -3.97 3.41
C PHE A 195 -3.36 -4.88 2.99
N ASN A 196 -4.31 -4.31 2.26
CA ASN A 196 -5.33 -5.05 1.55
C ASN A 196 -4.84 -5.49 0.16
N ARG A 197 -5.65 -6.32 -0.53
CA ARG A 197 -5.28 -6.88 -1.85
C ARG A 197 -5.00 -5.81 -2.91
N SER A 198 -5.73 -4.70 -2.92
CA SER A 198 -5.52 -3.61 -3.89
C SER A 198 -4.21 -2.88 -3.62
N GLU A 199 -3.90 -2.62 -2.35
CA GLU A 199 -2.64 -1.98 -1.96
C GLU A 199 -1.44 -2.89 -2.28
N LEU A 200 -1.55 -4.20 -2.03
CA LEU A 200 -0.52 -5.17 -2.43
C LEU A 200 -0.30 -5.20 -3.95
N ALA A 201 -1.37 -5.08 -4.74
CA ALA A 201 -1.24 -4.95 -6.19
C ALA A 201 -0.47 -3.67 -6.58
N THR A 202 -0.74 -2.54 -5.92
CA THR A 202 0.03 -1.29 -6.11
C THR A 202 1.51 -1.49 -5.79
N LEU A 203 1.86 -2.15 -4.68
CA LEU A 203 3.26 -2.44 -4.37
C LEU A 203 3.92 -3.31 -5.46
N ASN A 204 3.22 -4.35 -5.94
CA ASN A 204 3.70 -5.18 -7.04
C ASN A 204 3.87 -4.42 -8.36
N HIS A 205 3.03 -3.42 -8.63
CA HIS A 205 3.18 -2.55 -9.81
C HIS A 205 4.46 -1.70 -9.73
N VAL A 206 4.79 -1.15 -8.56
CA VAL A 206 6.06 -0.43 -8.37
C VAL A 206 7.25 -1.36 -8.60
N THR A 207 7.21 -2.54 -8.01
CA THR A 207 8.21 -3.60 -8.20
C THR A 207 8.42 -3.92 -9.69
N ALA A 208 7.34 -4.00 -10.48
CA ALA A 208 7.39 -4.25 -11.91
C ALA A 208 7.95 -3.07 -12.72
N ARG A 209 7.63 -1.82 -12.34
CA ARG A 209 8.21 -0.62 -12.98
C ARG A 209 9.71 -0.50 -12.71
N LEU A 210 10.13 -0.75 -11.47
CA LEU A 210 11.55 -0.75 -11.08
C LEU A 210 12.36 -1.76 -11.91
N ALA A 211 11.76 -2.88 -12.30
CA ALA A 211 12.38 -3.89 -13.17
C ALA A 211 12.63 -3.43 -14.62
N GLN A 212 11.99 -2.34 -15.06
CA GLN A 212 12.05 -1.85 -16.44
C GLN A 212 13.05 -0.70 -16.62
N ILE A 213 13.56 -0.14 -15.53
CA ILE A 213 14.48 1.00 -15.56
C ILE A 213 15.89 0.61 -15.13
N ASP A 214 16.86 1.46 -15.43
CA ASP A 214 18.17 1.38 -14.78
C ASP A 214 18.07 1.97 -13.37
N PHE A 215 17.99 1.09 -12.38
CA PHE A 215 17.86 1.49 -10.97
C PHE A 215 19.09 2.28 -10.46
N ASP A 216 20.29 2.00 -10.96
CA ASP A 216 21.50 2.73 -10.54
C ASP A 216 21.50 4.16 -11.11
N GLU A 217 20.98 4.33 -12.32
CA GLU A 217 20.77 5.66 -12.90
C GLU A 217 19.76 6.45 -12.07
N LEU A 218 18.65 5.83 -11.66
CA LEU A 218 17.66 6.46 -10.79
C LEU A 218 18.28 6.93 -9.45
N VAL A 219 19.07 6.07 -8.80
CA VAL A 219 19.78 6.41 -7.56
C VAL A 219 20.79 7.53 -7.78
N SER A 220 21.57 7.48 -8.86
CA SER A 220 22.55 8.53 -9.21
C SER A 220 21.89 9.87 -9.53
N TYR A 221 20.72 9.83 -10.17
CA TYR A 221 19.90 11.02 -10.42
C TYR A 221 19.42 11.63 -9.10
N ALA A 222 18.91 10.81 -8.17
CA ALA A 222 18.49 11.26 -6.84
C ALA A 222 19.64 11.93 -6.07
N GLN A 223 20.82 11.32 -6.08
CA GLN A 223 22.02 11.85 -5.43
C GLN A 223 22.44 13.21 -6.01
N SER A 224 22.55 13.30 -7.33
CA SER A 224 22.99 14.53 -8.01
C SER A 224 22.01 15.70 -7.86
N HIS A 225 20.71 15.41 -7.73
CA HIS A 225 19.67 16.42 -7.53
C HIS A 225 19.31 16.64 -6.05
N GLY A 226 19.92 15.87 -5.13
CA GLY A 226 19.65 15.94 -3.69
C GLY A 226 18.22 15.58 -3.29
N SER A 227 17.49 14.82 -4.12
CA SER A 227 16.06 14.55 -3.93
C SER A 227 15.63 13.21 -4.54
N ALA A 228 15.33 12.24 -3.67
CA ALA A 228 14.69 10.99 -4.07
C ALA A 228 13.28 11.22 -4.64
N ALA A 229 12.54 12.21 -4.10
CA ALA A 229 11.18 12.53 -4.56
C ALA A 229 11.17 13.03 -6.00
N THR A 230 12.12 13.89 -6.35
CA THR A 230 12.29 14.39 -7.72
C THR A 230 12.69 13.25 -8.66
N ALA A 231 13.68 12.43 -8.28
CA ALA A 231 14.12 11.31 -9.10
C ALA A 231 12.99 10.32 -9.39
N VAL A 232 12.27 9.89 -8.35
CA VAL A 232 11.13 8.98 -8.47
C VAL A 232 10.04 9.57 -9.35
N ASN A 233 9.71 10.85 -9.16
CA ASN A 233 8.70 11.50 -9.98
C ASN A 233 9.11 11.52 -11.46
N ASP A 234 10.33 11.99 -11.75
CA ASP A 234 10.75 12.31 -13.12
C ASP A 234 11.22 11.09 -13.92
N LYS A 235 11.58 9.98 -13.25
CA LYS A 235 12.21 8.81 -13.89
C LYS A 235 11.46 7.50 -13.68
N LEU A 236 10.61 7.40 -12.67
CA LEU A 236 9.83 6.18 -12.39
C LEU A 236 8.34 6.35 -12.70
N PHE A 237 7.80 7.57 -12.54
CA PHE A 237 6.36 7.83 -12.69
C PHE A 237 5.99 8.84 -13.78
N ASP A 238 6.96 9.53 -14.39
CA ASP A 238 6.70 10.40 -15.55
C ASP A 238 6.49 9.51 -16.79
N GLU A 239 5.30 9.62 -17.40
CA GLU A 239 4.93 9.00 -18.70
C GLU A 239 4.93 10.07 -19.80
#